data_AF-A0A3M5KUM8-F1
#
_entry.id   AF-A0A3M5KUM8-F1
#
_cell.length_a   1.000
_cell.length_b   1.000
_cell.length_c   1.000
_cell.angle_alpha   90.00
_cell.angle_beta   90.00
_cell.angle_gamma   90.00
#
_symmetry.space_group_name_H-M   'P 1'
#
loop_
_entity.id
_entity.type
_entity.pdbx_description
1 polymer ?
#
loop_
_entity_poly.entity_id
_entity_poly.type
_entity_poly.pdbx_seq_one_letter_code
_entity_poly.pdbx_strand_id
1 'polypeptide(L)'
;MKEYEALPFYLRLGPSPDFYSMAAGMQAKAFAIWAERVGQNRPWDHKPILAVKYDGVVYHKQGDYDYFYDIWSNIHYGYVGRVGGLSESILLDGAGAEQIVSDTLRKAVEVLQKPKEERKLPGPNRSADIDGLRAWDDAPDRISISIGIKLFSHNPTGGITAQMVMKEVLAVAPGAWGKGIREHKCKQN
;
A
#
# COMPACT_ATOMS: atom_id res chain seq x y z
N MET A 1 2.36 -9.18 -28.91
CA MET A 1 2.57 -8.57 -30.24
C MET A 1 3.79 -9.15 -30.93
N LYS A 2 5.02 -8.98 -30.39
CA LYS A 2 6.26 -9.56 -30.95
C LYS A 2 6.22 -11.08 -31.20
N GLU A 3 5.61 -11.85 -30.29
CA GLU A 3 5.49 -13.31 -30.47
C GLU A 3 4.48 -13.69 -31.57
N TYR A 4 3.39 -12.94 -31.73
CA TYR A 4 2.43 -13.16 -32.82
C TYR A 4 3.06 -12.83 -34.18
N GLU A 5 3.85 -11.75 -34.24
CA GLU A 5 4.60 -11.35 -35.43
C GLU A 5 5.66 -12.37 -35.85
N ALA A 6 6.21 -13.12 -34.88
CA ALA A 6 7.16 -14.20 -35.12
C ALA A 6 6.52 -15.50 -35.64
N LEU A 7 5.17 -15.61 -35.66
CA LEU A 7 4.50 -16.81 -36.15
C LEU A 7 4.64 -16.95 -37.69
N PRO A 8 4.79 -18.19 -38.20
CA PRO A 8 4.69 -18.47 -39.62
C PRO A 8 3.46 -17.83 -40.25
N PHE A 9 3.60 -17.30 -41.47
CA PHE A 9 2.57 -16.50 -42.15
C PHE A 9 1.20 -17.20 -42.19
N TYR A 10 1.16 -18.52 -42.36
CA TYR A 10 -0.10 -19.29 -42.41
C TYR A 10 -0.87 -19.31 -41.08
N LEU A 11 -0.19 -19.13 -39.92
CA LEU A 11 -0.84 -18.98 -38.61
C LEU A 11 -1.34 -17.56 -38.34
N ARG A 12 -0.95 -16.61 -39.21
CA ARG A 12 -1.44 -15.22 -39.21
C ARG A 12 -2.52 -14.98 -40.25
N LEU A 13 -2.94 -16.02 -40.99
CA LEU A 13 -4.05 -15.92 -41.94
C LEU A 13 -5.38 -15.90 -41.18
N GLY A 14 -6.00 -14.72 -41.12
CA GLY A 14 -7.26 -14.48 -40.43
C GLY A 14 -7.29 -13.11 -39.75
N PRO A 15 -8.41 -12.73 -39.13
CA PRO A 15 -8.45 -11.53 -38.30
C PRO A 15 -7.44 -11.67 -37.15
N SER A 16 -6.57 -10.67 -37.00
CA SER A 16 -5.62 -10.63 -35.90
C SER A 16 -6.37 -10.60 -34.56
N PRO A 17 -5.87 -11.28 -33.51
CA PRO A 17 -6.45 -11.18 -32.19
C PRO A 17 -6.53 -9.72 -31.73
N ASP A 18 -7.64 -9.33 -31.07
CA ASP A 18 -7.75 -8.02 -30.44
C ASP A 18 -6.92 -7.98 -29.16
N PHE A 19 -5.62 -7.72 -29.33
CA PHE A 19 -4.66 -7.64 -28.24
C PHE A 19 -5.00 -6.53 -27.23
N TYR A 20 -5.68 -5.46 -27.66
CA TYR A 20 -6.05 -4.37 -26.79
C TYR A 20 -7.18 -4.78 -25.83
N SER A 21 -8.28 -5.33 -26.35
CA SER A 21 -9.39 -5.82 -25.52
C SER A 21 -8.96 -6.97 -24.61
N MET A 22 -8.08 -7.86 -25.08
CA MET A 22 -7.52 -8.92 -24.24
C MET A 22 -6.64 -8.35 -23.11
N ALA A 23 -5.75 -7.40 -23.41
CA ALA A 23 -4.94 -6.74 -22.39
C ALA A 23 -5.81 -6.02 -21.36
N ALA A 24 -6.84 -5.28 -21.80
CA ALA A 24 -7.80 -4.62 -20.92
C ALA A 24 -8.56 -5.63 -20.03
N GLY A 25 -9.01 -6.76 -20.59
CA GLY A 25 -9.67 -7.82 -19.83
C GLY A 25 -8.76 -8.50 -18.79
N MET A 26 -7.49 -8.73 -19.13
CA MET A 26 -6.49 -9.26 -18.21
C MET A 26 -6.17 -8.25 -17.10
N GLN A 27 -6.04 -6.97 -17.43
CA GLN A 27 -5.83 -5.89 -16.47
C GLN A 27 -7.02 -5.75 -15.50
N ALA A 28 -8.25 -5.81 -15.99
CA ALA A 28 -9.45 -5.78 -15.16
C ALA A 28 -9.50 -6.98 -14.20
N LYS A 29 -9.15 -8.19 -14.66
CA LYS A 29 -9.05 -9.38 -13.80
C LYS A 29 -7.95 -9.24 -12.75
N ALA A 30 -6.77 -8.75 -13.14
CA ALA A 30 -5.67 -8.51 -12.21
C ALA A 30 -6.07 -7.49 -11.13
N PHE A 31 -6.73 -6.41 -11.51
CA PHE A 31 -7.26 -5.41 -10.58
C PHE A 31 -8.32 -6.00 -9.64
N ALA A 32 -9.24 -6.83 -10.14
CA ALA A 32 -10.26 -7.47 -9.31
C ALA A 32 -9.65 -8.45 -8.28
N ILE A 33 -8.67 -9.26 -8.70
CA ILE A 33 -7.94 -10.15 -7.78
C ILE A 33 -7.19 -9.32 -6.75
N TRP A 34 -6.47 -8.29 -7.20
CA TRP A 34 -5.73 -7.42 -6.29
C TRP A 34 -6.67 -6.75 -5.27
N ALA A 35 -7.80 -6.19 -5.69
CA ALA A 35 -8.78 -5.54 -4.83
C ALA A 35 -9.41 -6.53 -3.82
N GLU A 36 -9.69 -7.76 -4.23
CA GLU A 36 -10.15 -8.82 -3.33
C GLU A 36 -9.08 -9.16 -2.28
N ARG A 37 -7.80 -9.20 -2.66
CA ARG A 37 -6.73 -9.59 -1.75
C ARG A 37 -6.36 -8.52 -0.74
N VAL A 38 -6.35 -7.25 -1.14
CA VAL A 38 -5.95 -6.11 -0.27
C VAL A 38 -7.08 -5.61 0.64
N GLY A 39 -8.32 -6.05 0.42
CA GLY A 39 -9.46 -5.61 1.23
C GLY A 39 -9.33 -5.95 2.71
N GLN A 40 -10.13 -5.28 3.55
CA GLN A 40 -10.15 -5.53 4.99
C GLN A 40 -10.50 -7.00 5.31
N ASN A 41 -9.78 -7.60 6.27
CA ASN A 41 -9.90 -9.02 6.66
C ASN A 41 -9.61 -10.02 5.52
N ARG A 42 -8.85 -9.60 4.51
CA ARG A 42 -8.42 -10.47 3.40
C ARG A 42 -6.98 -10.92 3.62
N PRO A 43 -6.49 -11.91 2.84
CA PRO A 43 -5.17 -12.50 3.09
C PRO A 43 -3.98 -11.53 3.03
N TRP A 44 -4.12 -10.37 2.37
CA TRP A 44 -3.08 -9.34 2.37
C TRP A 44 -3.35 -8.18 3.33
N ASP A 45 -4.43 -8.25 4.12
CA ASP A 45 -4.57 -7.44 5.33
C ASP A 45 -3.66 -8.00 6.41
N HIS A 46 -2.42 -7.53 6.42
CA HIS A 46 -1.40 -8.02 7.34
C HIS A 46 -1.58 -7.49 8.76
N LYS A 47 -2.41 -6.47 8.99
CA LYS A 47 -2.57 -5.83 10.30
C LYS A 47 -3.03 -6.83 11.38
N PRO A 48 -4.12 -7.59 11.19
CA PRO A 48 -4.54 -8.58 12.19
C PRO A 48 -3.52 -9.70 12.38
N ILE A 49 -2.85 -10.12 11.30
CA ILE A 49 -1.85 -11.19 11.33
C ILE A 49 -0.65 -10.78 12.19
N LEU A 50 -0.13 -9.57 11.96
CA LEU A 50 0.99 -9.02 12.73
C LEU A 50 0.60 -8.75 14.17
N ALA A 51 -0.59 -8.19 14.43
CA ALA A 51 -1.07 -7.98 15.79
C ALA A 51 -1.15 -9.30 16.58
N VAL A 52 -1.67 -10.38 15.99
CA VAL A 52 -1.71 -11.70 16.64
C VAL A 52 -0.31 -12.27 16.82
N LYS A 53 0.55 -12.19 15.80
CA LYS A 53 1.90 -12.76 15.82
C LYS A 53 2.80 -12.13 16.90
N TYR A 54 2.57 -10.88 17.24
CA TYR A 54 3.38 -10.12 18.19
C TYR A 54 2.61 -9.78 19.48
N ASP A 55 1.61 -10.60 19.87
CA ASP A 55 0.88 -10.46 21.14
C ASP A 55 0.29 -9.05 21.36
N GLY A 56 -0.25 -8.45 20.29
CA GLY A 56 -0.81 -7.10 20.29
C GLY A 56 0.22 -5.98 20.26
N VAL A 57 1.52 -6.29 20.18
CA VAL A 57 2.59 -5.29 20.00
C VAL A 57 2.57 -4.79 18.56
N VAL A 58 2.13 -3.55 18.38
CA VAL A 58 2.00 -2.90 17.06
C VAL A 58 3.18 -2.00 16.68
N TYR A 59 4.18 -1.88 17.56
CA TYR A 59 5.38 -1.06 17.40
C TYR A 59 6.62 -1.93 17.58
N HIS A 60 7.49 -1.97 16.57
CA HIS A 60 8.67 -2.86 16.56
C HIS A 60 9.97 -2.04 16.58
N LYS A 61 10.85 -2.31 17.56
CA LYS A 61 12.11 -1.58 17.76
C LYS A 61 13.09 -1.80 16.61
N GLN A 62 13.63 -0.71 16.06
CA GLN A 62 14.73 -0.68 15.10
C GLN A 62 15.67 0.50 15.44
N GLY A 63 16.86 0.19 15.95
CA GLY A 63 17.76 1.21 16.50
C GLY A 63 17.09 1.95 17.68
N ASP A 64 17.07 3.28 17.59
CA ASP A 64 16.54 4.18 18.64
C ASP A 64 15.03 4.45 18.54
N TYR A 65 14.35 3.87 17.54
CA TYR A 65 12.93 4.11 17.28
C TYR A 65 12.13 2.81 17.26
N ASP A 66 10.85 2.89 17.59
CA ASP A 66 9.88 1.85 17.27
C ASP A 66 9.09 2.23 16.01
N TYR A 67 8.96 1.29 15.09
CA TYR A 67 8.25 1.44 13.82
C TYR A 67 6.88 0.79 13.90
N PHE A 68 5.84 1.52 13.48
CA PHE A 68 4.47 1.02 13.44
C PHE A 68 4.35 -0.09 12.40
N TYR A 69 3.70 -1.19 12.78
CA TYR A 69 3.52 -2.38 11.96
C TYR A 69 2.83 -2.17 10.60
N ASP A 70 2.11 -1.06 10.42
CA ASP A 70 1.43 -0.74 9.16
C ASP A 70 2.42 -0.44 8.02
N ILE A 71 3.61 0.03 8.37
CA ILE A 71 4.71 0.27 7.42
C ILE A 71 4.99 -0.99 6.58
N TRP A 72 4.99 -2.17 7.20
CA TRP A 72 5.28 -3.42 6.51
C TRP A 72 4.15 -3.80 5.53
N SER A 73 2.90 -3.57 5.93
CA SER A 73 1.71 -3.81 5.11
C SER A 73 1.70 -2.91 3.88
N ASN A 74 2.02 -1.63 4.07
CA ASN A 74 2.04 -0.64 2.99
C ASN A 74 3.23 -0.82 2.03
N ILE A 75 4.39 -1.27 2.53
CA ILE A 75 5.51 -1.71 1.66
C ILE A 75 5.09 -2.92 0.81
N HIS A 76 4.44 -3.92 1.42
CA HIS A 76 3.94 -5.08 0.69
C HIS A 76 2.92 -4.64 -0.39
N TYR A 77 1.96 -3.80 -0.03
CA TYR A 77 0.96 -3.25 -0.96
C TYR A 77 1.60 -2.59 -2.18
N GLY A 78 2.56 -1.69 -1.96
CA GLY A 78 3.28 -1.02 -3.05
C GLY A 78 4.01 -2.00 -3.95
N TYR A 79 4.72 -2.97 -3.37
CA TYR A 79 5.48 -3.96 -4.12
C TYR A 79 4.58 -4.91 -4.94
N VAL A 80 3.61 -5.58 -4.30
CA VAL A 80 2.73 -6.55 -4.99
C VAL A 80 1.78 -5.88 -5.97
N GLY A 81 1.40 -4.62 -5.71
CA GLY A 81 0.65 -3.80 -6.64
C GLY A 81 1.39 -3.62 -7.97
N ARG A 82 2.69 -3.35 -7.91
CA ARG A 82 3.53 -3.23 -9.12
C ARG A 82 3.74 -4.57 -9.81
N VAL A 83 3.94 -5.66 -9.05
CA VAL A 83 3.96 -7.03 -9.60
C VAL A 83 2.65 -7.36 -10.33
N GLY A 84 1.51 -6.92 -9.81
CA GLY A 84 0.19 -7.06 -10.43
C GLY A 84 -0.06 -6.16 -11.64
N GLY A 85 0.93 -5.35 -12.06
CA GLY A 85 0.84 -4.48 -13.23
C GLY A 85 0.15 -3.14 -12.98
N LEU A 86 -0.18 -2.79 -11.73
CA LEU A 86 -0.79 -1.50 -11.40
C LEU A 86 0.23 -0.38 -11.49
N SER A 87 -0.18 0.80 -11.96
CA SER A 87 0.70 1.97 -11.99
C SER A 87 0.94 2.51 -10.58
N GLU A 88 2.05 3.21 -10.39
CA GLU A 88 2.38 3.89 -9.13
C GLU A 88 1.29 4.88 -8.72
N SER A 89 0.70 5.59 -9.69
CA SER A 89 -0.43 6.48 -9.44
C SER A 89 -1.65 5.76 -8.89
N ILE A 90 -2.03 4.61 -9.48
CA ILE A 90 -3.18 3.82 -9.01
C ILE A 90 -2.95 3.36 -7.57
N LEU A 91 -1.74 2.97 -7.21
CA LEU A 91 -1.42 2.52 -5.85
C LEU A 91 -1.49 3.66 -4.83
N LEU A 92 -0.85 4.79 -5.14
CA LEU A 92 -0.82 5.95 -4.24
C LEU A 92 -2.21 6.60 -4.11
N ASP A 93 -2.92 6.76 -5.23
CA ASP A 93 -4.26 7.36 -5.23
C ASP A 93 -5.32 6.40 -4.68
N GLY A 94 -5.13 5.08 -4.85
CA GLY A 94 -5.97 4.06 -4.24
C GLY A 94 -5.89 4.06 -2.71
N ALA A 95 -4.68 4.13 -2.14
CA ALA A 95 -4.50 4.25 -0.69
C ALA A 95 -5.14 5.53 -0.13
N GLY A 96 -4.92 6.67 -0.79
CA GLY A 96 -5.55 7.92 -0.37
C GLY A 96 -7.07 7.92 -0.47
N ALA A 97 -7.65 7.23 -1.47
CA ALA A 97 -9.09 7.05 -1.56
C ALA A 97 -9.65 6.22 -0.39
N GLU A 98 -8.96 5.15 0.00
CA GLU A 98 -9.34 4.32 1.14
C GLU A 98 -9.32 5.12 2.44
N GLN A 99 -8.26 5.91 2.66
CA GLN A 99 -8.15 6.76 3.84
C GLN A 99 -9.32 7.75 3.96
N ILE A 100 -9.76 8.35 2.84
CA ILE A 100 -10.95 9.22 2.82
C ILE A 100 -12.20 8.45 3.29
N VAL A 101 -12.42 7.24 2.76
CA VAL A 101 -13.59 6.42 3.11
C VAL A 101 -13.55 6.02 4.58
N SER A 102 -12.39 5.55 5.06
CA SER A 102 -12.17 5.13 6.44
C SER A 102 -12.40 6.27 7.44
N ASP A 103 -11.79 7.43 7.21
CA ASP A 103 -11.96 8.60 8.08
C ASP A 103 -13.39 9.14 8.05
N THR A 104 -14.05 9.12 6.89
CA THR A 104 -15.46 9.52 6.76
C THR A 104 -16.38 8.61 7.54
N LEU A 105 -16.23 7.29 7.41
CA LEU A 105 -17.02 6.30 8.13
C LEU A 105 -16.82 6.42 9.65
N ARG A 106 -15.56 6.49 10.09
CA ARG A 106 -15.22 6.69 11.51
C ARG A 106 -15.83 7.98 12.06
N LYS A 107 -15.78 9.08 11.29
CA LYS A 107 -16.37 10.34 11.70
C LYS A 107 -17.89 10.28 11.77
N ALA A 108 -18.54 9.63 10.80
CA ALA A 108 -19.99 9.43 10.80
C ALA A 108 -20.44 8.62 12.03
N VAL A 109 -19.75 7.52 12.34
CA VAL A 109 -19.99 6.73 13.55
C VAL A 109 -19.81 7.56 14.82
N GLU A 110 -18.74 8.36 14.91
CA GLU A 110 -18.51 9.23 16.06
C GLU A 110 -19.63 10.29 16.21
N VAL A 111 -20.07 10.88 15.10
CA VAL A 111 -21.17 11.87 15.09
C VAL A 111 -22.49 11.24 15.56
N LEU A 112 -22.74 9.99 15.19
CA LEU A 112 -23.94 9.24 15.58
C LEU A 112 -23.90 8.80 17.05
N GLN A 113 -22.74 8.38 17.55
CA GLN A 113 -22.62 7.76 18.87
C GLN A 113 -22.23 8.73 19.99
N LYS A 114 -21.60 9.87 19.67
CA LYS A 114 -21.03 10.77 20.68
C LYS A 114 -21.60 12.20 20.63
N PRO A 115 -21.86 12.80 21.81
CA PRO A 115 -22.20 14.22 21.91
C PRO A 115 -21.04 15.08 21.39
N LYS A 116 -21.35 16.32 20.98
CA LYS A 116 -20.44 17.17 20.19
C LYS A 116 -19.13 17.48 20.93
N GLU A 117 -19.20 17.56 22.24
CA GLU A 117 -18.13 17.89 23.17
C GLU A 117 -17.10 16.76 23.31
N GLU A 118 -17.48 15.52 22.99
CA GLU A 118 -16.62 14.33 23.10
C GLU A 118 -16.02 13.89 21.76
N ARG A 119 -16.32 14.58 20.67
CA ARG A 119 -15.83 14.25 19.33
C ARG A 119 -14.37 14.66 19.21
N LYS A 120 -13.48 13.68 19.00
CA LYS A 120 -12.02 13.85 18.97
C LYS A 120 -11.40 13.39 17.65
N LEU A 121 -12.11 12.62 16.83
CA LEU A 121 -11.56 12.13 15.58
C LEU A 121 -11.46 13.26 14.56
N PRO A 122 -10.27 13.51 13.98
CA PRO A 122 -10.16 14.37 12.82
C PRO A 122 -10.96 13.74 11.67
N GLY A 123 -11.65 14.56 10.87
CA GLY A 123 -12.20 14.11 9.59
C GLY A 123 -11.06 13.86 8.58
N PRO A 124 -11.38 13.43 7.35
CA PRO A 124 -10.36 13.27 6.31
C PRO A 124 -9.61 14.60 6.11
N ASN A 125 -8.28 14.57 6.06
CA ASN A 125 -7.44 15.75 5.89
C ASN A 125 -6.53 15.60 4.68
N ARG A 126 -6.47 16.65 3.85
CA ARG A 126 -5.65 16.70 2.64
C ARG A 126 -4.33 17.42 2.91
N SER A 127 -3.22 16.83 2.46
CA SER A 127 -1.92 17.50 2.38
C SER A 127 -1.94 18.59 1.30
N ALA A 128 -1.53 19.81 1.65
CA ALA A 128 -1.66 20.98 0.76
C ALA A 128 -0.84 20.87 -0.54
N ASP A 129 0.37 20.30 -0.45
CA ASP A 129 1.37 20.31 -1.53
C ASP A 129 1.37 19.04 -2.40
N ILE A 130 0.31 18.23 -2.34
CA ILE A 130 0.24 16.93 -3.02
C ILE A 130 -1.02 16.86 -3.90
N ASP A 131 -0.84 16.50 -5.16
CA ASP A 131 -1.95 16.30 -6.11
C ASP A 131 -2.46 14.85 -6.10
N GLY A 132 -3.74 14.68 -6.46
CA GLY A 132 -4.42 13.38 -6.51
C GLY A 132 -5.02 12.93 -5.17
N LEU A 133 -5.62 11.74 -5.16
CA LEU A 133 -6.25 11.18 -3.96
C LEU A 133 -5.21 10.81 -2.90
N ARG A 134 -3.96 10.51 -3.30
CA ARG A 134 -2.84 10.26 -2.38
C ARG A 134 -2.59 11.38 -1.37
N ALA A 135 -3.01 12.61 -1.67
CA ALA A 135 -2.87 13.75 -0.76
C ALA A 135 -3.60 13.55 0.57
N TRP A 136 -4.59 12.65 0.60
CA TRP A 136 -5.41 12.31 1.75
C TRP A 136 -4.88 11.13 2.56
N ASP A 137 -3.86 10.44 2.06
CA ASP A 137 -3.15 9.39 2.79
C ASP A 137 -2.23 10.00 3.87
N ASP A 138 -1.86 9.24 4.89
CA ASP A 138 -0.90 9.71 5.87
C ASP A 138 0.54 9.62 5.31
N ALA A 139 1.43 10.53 5.72
CA ALA A 139 2.82 10.55 5.23
C ALA A 139 3.57 9.20 5.37
N PRO A 140 3.45 8.44 6.48
CA PRO A 140 4.10 7.14 6.64
C PRO A 140 3.63 6.12 5.62
N ASP A 141 2.36 6.15 5.25
CA ASP A 141 1.74 5.17 4.37
C ASP A 141 2.20 5.42 2.94
N ARG A 142 2.18 6.68 2.48
CA ARG A 142 2.78 7.08 1.20
C ARG A 142 4.26 6.71 1.09
N ILE A 143 5.05 6.96 2.14
CA ILE A 143 6.47 6.61 2.18
C ILE A 143 6.63 5.10 2.05
N SER A 144 5.85 4.33 2.81
CA SER A 144 5.88 2.87 2.81
C SER A 144 5.51 2.29 1.44
N ILE A 145 4.43 2.77 0.82
CA ILE A 145 4.03 2.38 -0.54
C ILE A 145 5.14 2.70 -1.55
N SER A 146 5.74 3.88 -1.43
CA SER A 146 6.85 4.31 -2.29
C SER A 146 8.09 3.42 -2.14
N ILE A 147 8.41 2.97 -0.92
CA ILE A 147 9.47 1.98 -0.69
C ILE A 147 9.15 0.66 -1.40
N GLY A 148 7.90 0.18 -1.30
CA GLY A 148 7.45 -1.01 -2.02
C GLY A 148 7.61 -0.90 -3.55
N ILE A 149 7.19 0.24 -4.11
CA ILE A 149 7.37 0.56 -5.53
C ILE A 149 8.86 0.58 -5.91
N LYS A 150 9.70 1.21 -5.09
CA LYS A 150 11.15 1.27 -5.31
C LYS A 150 11.78 -0.12 -5.29
N LEU A 151 11.40 -0.97 -4.34
CA LEU A 151 11.87 -2.36 -4.28
C LEU A 151 11.49 -3.14 -5.55
N PHE A 152 10.28 -2.94 -6.08
CA PHE A 152 9.88 -3.55 -7.35
C PHE A 152 10.74 -3.08 -8.53
N SER A 153 11.05 -1.77 -8.60
CA SER A 153 11.86 -1.22 -9.69
C SER A 153 13.25 -1.87 -9.80
N HIS A 154 13.83 -2.27 -8.66
CA HIS A 154 15.13 -2.95 -8.61
C HIS A 154 15.02 -4.48 -8.71
N ASN A 155 13.90 -5.06 -8.25
CA ASN A 155 13.73 -6.50 -8.12
C ASN A 155 12.35 -6.96 -8.63
N PRO A 156 12.01 -6.77 -9.91
CA PRO A 156 10.66 -7.01 -10.41
C PRO A 156 10.25 -8.49 -10.38
N THR A 157 11.22 -9.40 -10.33
CA THR A 157 11.01 -10.86 -10.34
C THR A 157 11.00 -11.48 -8.94
N GLY A 158 10.95 -10.69 -7.86
CA GLY A 158 11.03 -11.21 -6.50
C GLY A 158 12.42 -11.18 -5.90
N GLY A 159 12.65 -12.04 -4.90
CA GLY A 159 13.93 -12.08 -4.16
C GLY A 159 14.09 -10.96 -3.13
N ILE A 160 13.00 -10.31 -2.73
CA ILE A 160 13.01 -9.31 -1.67
C ILE A 160 13.39 -9.96 -0.33
N THR A 161 14.41 -9.40 0.32
CA THR A 161 14.86 -9.83 1.64
C THR A 161 14.49 -8.80 2.70
N ALA A 162 14.42 -9.23 3.96
CA ALA A 162 14.21 -8.33 5.09
C ALA A 162 15.31 -7.24 5.16
N GLN A 163 16.55 -7.57 4.80
CA GLN A 163 17.66 -6.61 4.77
C GLN A 163 17.43 -5.50 3.74
N MET A 164 16.91 -5.83 2.55
CA MET A 164 16.60 -4.83 1.53
C MET A 164 15.47 -3.90 1.98
N VAL A 165 14.42 -4.46 2.58
CA VAL A 165 13.31 -3.68 3.15
C VAL A 165 13.83 -2.73 4.22
N MET A 166 14.58 -3.26 5.20
CA MET A 166 15.11 -2.47 6.31
C MET A 166 16.10 -1.40 5.83
N LYS A 167 16.90 -1.68 4.80
CA LYS A 167 17.80 -0.69 4.20
C LYS A 167 17.03 0.54 3.69
N GLU A 168 15.93 0.32 2.97
CA GLU A 168 15.11 1.42 2.43
C GLU A 168 14.36 2.17 3.54
N VAL A 169 13.86 1.45 4.55
CA VAL A 169 13.13 2.04 5.69
C VAL A 169 14.03 2.91 6.55
N LEU A 170 15.24 2.42 6.87
CA LEU A 170 16.20 3.15 7.69
C LEU A 170 16.91 4.29 6.94
N ALA A 171 16.82 4.32 5.60
CA ALA A 171 17.30 5.45 4.81
C ALA A 171 16.37 6.67 4.85
N VAL A 172 15.12 6.50 5.31
CA VAL A 172 14.18 7.61 5.50
C VAL A 172 14.46 8.30 6.82
N ALA A 173 14.59 9.63 6.79
CA ALA A 173 14.82 10.42 7.99
C ALA A 173 13.69 10.23 9.02
N PRO A 174 13.98 10.05 10.32
CA PRO A 174 12.96 9.83 11.36
C PRO A 174 11.82 10.86 11.35
N GLY A 175 12.13 12.14 11.13
CA GLY A 175 11.10 13.19 11.08
C GLY A 175 10.09 13.06 9.93
N ALA A 176 10.47 12.41 8.82
CA ALA A 176 9.56 12.19 7.69
C ALA A 176 8.49 11.14 8.00
N TRP A 177 8.76 10.23 8.93
CA TRP A 177 7.82 9.20 9.36
C TRP A 177 6.70 9.72 10.25
N GLY A 178 6.71 10.97 10.72
CA GLY A 178 5.62 11.53 11.53
C GLY A 178 5.15 10.59 12.66
N LYS A 179 3.88 10.16 12.61
CA LYS A 179 3.27 9.24 13.59
C LYS A 179 3.57 7.75 13.34
N GLY A 180 4.21 7.42 12.23
CA GLY A 180 4.58 6.05 11.86
C GLY A 180 5.75 5.49 12.67
N ILE A 181 6.51 6.36 13.37
CA ILE A 181 7.53 5.94 14.33
C ILE A 181 7.37 6.68 15.66
N ARG A 182 8.01 6.15 16.70
CA ARG A 182 8.18 6.82 18.00
C ARG A 182 9.56 6.54 18.56
N GLU A 183 10.07 7.42 19.42
CA GLU A 183 11.29 7.14 20.16
C GLU A 183 11.11 5.88 21.02
N HIS A 184 12.09 5.00 20.99
CA HIS A 184 12.07 3.80 21.79
C HIS A 184 12.27 4.17 23.27
N LYS A 185 11.35 3.70 24.13
CA LYS A 185 11.51 3.78 25.58
C LYS A 185 11.70 2.37 26.10
N CYS A 186 12.91 2.08 26.59
CA CYS A 186 13.17 0.84 27.29
C CYS A 186 12.19 0.74 28.48
N LYS A 187 11.52 -0.40 28.62
CA LYS A 187 10.77 -0.68 29.85
C LYS A 187 11.78 -0.68 30.99
N GLN A 188 11.63 0.26 31.92
CA GLN A 188 12.32 0.17 33.21
C GLN A 188 11.64 -1.00 33.95
N ASN A 189 12.42 -2.04 34.24
CA ASN A 189 12.00 -3.13 35.11
C ASN A 189 11.99 -2.67 36.56
#